data_AF-A0A176Z4R7-F1
#
_entry.id   AF-A0A176Z4R7-F1
#
_cell.length_a   1.000
_cell.length_b   1.000
_cell.length_c   1.000
_cell.angle_alpha   90.00
_cell.angle_beta   90.00
_cell.angle_gamma   90.00
#
_symmetry.space_group_name_H-M   'P 1'
#
loop_
_entity.id
_entity.type
_entity.pdbx_description
1 polymer ?
#
loop_
_entity_poly.entity_id
_entity_poly.type
_entity_poly.pdbx_seq_one_letter_code
_entity_poly.pdbx_strand_id
1 'polypeptide(L)'
;MWNSLLGFWDQYHGLIIGFSVLGLVLLANQLIYRRYWTSYPTRAAYLAAHPGCDTVDGVVCATCRRKALVGPVAGRGRIYRCGWCETELYRVDCA
;
A
#
# COMPACT_ATOMS: atom_id res chain seq x y z
N MET A 1 -7.53 18.65 -38.15
CA MET A 1 -7.61 18.14 -36.76
C MET A 1 -7.46 16.62 -36.66
N TRP A 2 -8.07 15.82 -37.55
CA TRP A 2 -7.99 14.34 -37.50
C TRP A 2 -6.56 13.78 -37.65
N ASN A 3 -5.75 14.34 -38.57
CA ASN A 3 -4.35 13.93 -38.75
C ASN A 3 -3.45 14.24 -37.54
N SER A 4 -3.73 15.31 -36.80
CA SER A 4 -2.96 15.68 -35.60
C SER A 4 -3.30 14.79 -34.40
N LEU A 5 -4.57 14.37 -34.27
CA LEU A 5 -5.00 13.44 -33.21
C LEU A 5 -4.43 12.03 -33.42
N LEU A 6 -4.42 11.55 -34.66
CA LEU A 6 -3.84 10.24 -34.98
C LEU A 6 -2.32 10.23 -34.78
N GLY A 7 -1.61 11.29 -35.19
CA GLY A 7 -0.16 11.42 -34.94
C GLY A 7 0.18 11.55 -33.45
N PHE A 8 -0.62 12.30 -32.69
CA PHE A 8 -0.48 12.37 -31.22
C PHE A 8 -0.69 11.00 -30.57
N TRP A 9 -1.73 10.27 -30.96
CA TRP A 9 -2.00 8.94 -30.43
C TRP A 9 -0.84 7.98 -30.76
N ASP A 10 -0.37 7.94 -32.01
CA ASP A 10 0.77 7.10 -32.40
C ASP A 10 2.03 7.39 -31.58
N GLN A 11 2.31 8.66 -31.30
CA GLN A 11 3.48 9.07 -30.51
C GLN A 11 3.37 8.77 -29.01
N TYR A 12 2.18 8.91 -28.42
CA TYR A 12 2.01 8.92 -26.94
C TYR A 12 1.18 7.78 -26.37
N HIS A 13 0.55 6.92 -27.18
CA HIS A 13 -0.36 5.86 -26.70
C HIS A 13 0.29 4.98 -25.63
N GLY A 14 1.56 4.59 -25.79
CA GLY A 14 2.27 3.77 -24.80
C GLY A 14 2.38 4.44 -23.43
N LEU A 15 2.70 5.74 -23.38
CA LEU A 15 2.77 6.50 -22.13
C LEU A 15 1.38 6.67 -21.51
N ILE A 16 0.38 7.01 -22.33
CA ILE A 16 -1.01 7.18 -21.87
C ILE A 16 -1.52 5.89 -21.23
N ILE A 17 -1.32 4.75 -21.91
CA ILE A 17 -1.72 3.43 -21.40
C ILE A 17 -0.94 3.12 -20.12
N GLY A 18 0.38 3.29 -20.12
CA GLY A 18 1.23 3.01 -18.96
C GLY A 18 0.82 3.79 -17.71
N PHE A 19 0.65 5.11 -17.83
CA PHE A 19 0.21 5.95 -16.71
C PHE A 19 -1.23 5.66 -16.29
N SER A 20 -2.12 5.34 -17.23
CA SER A 20 -3.50 4.96 -16.92
C SER A 20 -3.56 3.66 -16.13
N VAL A 21 -2.79 2.64 -16.53
CA VAL A 21 -2.70 1.36 -15.83
C VAL A 21 -2.10 1.55 -14.44
N LEU A 22 -1.00 2.30 -14.31
CA LEU A 22 -0.40 2.60 -13.01
C LEU A 22 -1.42 3.31 -12.09
N GLY A 23 -2.12 4.32 -12.60
CA GLY A 23 -3.18 5.01 -11.86
C GLY A 23 -4.28 4.07 -11.39
N LEU A 24 -4.77 3.17 -12.26
CA LEU A 24 -5.77 2.18 -11.92
C LEU A 24 -5.29 1.20 -10.84
N VAL A 25 -4.04 0.73 -10.92
CA VAL A 25 -3.46 -0.16 -9.90
C VAL A 25 -3.37 0.54 -8.55
N LEU A 26 -2.91 1.79 -8.51
CA LEU A 26 -2.81 2.56 -7.26
C LEU A 26 -4.20 2.82 -6.64
N LEU A 27 -5.20 3.13 -7.47
CA LEU A 27 -6.59 3.33 -7.05
C LEU A 27 -7.21 2.02 -6.54
N ALA A 28 -7.02 0.92 -7.26
CA ALA A 28 -7.49 -0.40 -6.84
C ALA A 28 -6.87 -0.80 -5.50
N ASN A 29 -5.56 -0.57 -5.32
CA ASN A 29 -4.86 -0.83 -4.07
C ASN A 29 -5.46 -0.02 -2.90
N GLN A 30 -5.73 1.28 -3.11
CA GLN A 30 -6.40 2.11 -2.11
C GLN A 30 -7.83 1.61 -1.81
N LEU A 31 -8.58 1.17 -2.82
CA LEU A 31 -9.93 0.64 -2.63
C LEU A 31 -9.92 -0.64 -1.78
N ILE A 32 -9.00 -1.56 -2.04
CA ILE A 32 -8.83 -2.81 -1.29
C ILE A 32 -8.52 -2.48 0.17
N TYR A 33 -7.50 -1.68 0.45
CA TYR A 33 -7.14 -1.33 1.83
C TYR A 33 -8.28 -0.64 2.57
N ARG A 34 -9.04 0.23 1.90
CA ARG A 34 -10.18 0.93 2.52
C ARG A 34 -11.35 -0.01 2.78
N ARG A 35 -11.57 -1.01 1.93
CA ARG A 35 -12.65 -2.00 2.05
C ARG A 35 -12.37 -2.99 3.16
N TYR A 36 -11.14 -3.49 3.24
CA TYR A 36 -10.71 -4.48 4.24
C TYR A 36 -10.09 -3.82 5.48
N TRP A 37 -10.26 -2.51 5.66
CA TRP A 37 -9.58 -1.75 6.71
C TRP A 37 -9.74 -2.41 8.08
N THR A 38 -10.98 -2.81 8.42
CA THR A 38 -11.32 -3.40 9.72
C THR A 38 -10.76 -4.80 9.95
N SER A 39 -10.38 -5.55 8.91
CA SER A 39 -9.80 -6.89 9.06
C SER A 39 -8.32 -6.88 9.40
N TYR A 40 -7.61 -5.78 9.13
CA TYR A 40 -6.19 -5.67 9.52
C TYR A 40 -6.05 -5.49 11.04
N PRO A 41 -5.10 -6.16 11.71
CA PRO A 41 -4.95 -6.02 13.15
C PRO A 41 -4.47 -4.61 13.52
N THR A 42 -4.84 -4.12 14.71
CA THR A 42 -4.25 -2.89 15.26
C THR A 42 -2.82 -3.16 15.74
N ARG A 43 -2.01 -2.12 15.97
CA ARG A 43 -0.65 -2.28 16.52
C ARG A 43 -0.65 -3.10 17.80
N ALA A 44 -1.56 -2.80 18.72
CA ALA A 44 -1.69 -3.52 19.99
C ALA A 44 -2.04 -5.00 19.77
N ALA A 45 -3.00 -5.30 18.88
CA ALA A 45 -3.37 -6.68 18.57
C ALA A 45 -2.21 -7.46 17.94
N TYR A 46 -1.45 -6.83 17.04
CA TYR A 46 -0.27 -7.44 16.43
C TYR A 46 0.82 -7.76 17.45
N LEU A 47 1.14 -6.82 18.34
CA LEU A 47 2.15 -7.02 19.38
C LEU A 47 1.70 -8.01 20.46
N ALA A 48 0.41 -8.09 20.76
CA ALA A 48 -0.13 -9.12 21.65
C ALA A 48 0.05 -10.53 21.05
N ALA A 49 -0.13 -10.69 19.74
CA ALA A 49 0.12 -11.95 19.04
C ALA A 49 1.62 -12.25 18.86
N HIS A 50 2.46 -11.20 18.78
CA HIS A 50 3.88 -11.32 18.49
C HIS A 50 4.75 -10.41 19.39
N PRO A 51 4.85 -10.70 20.70
CA PRO A 51 5.50 -9.80 21.66
C PRO A 51 6.98 -9.54 21.36
N GLY A 52 7.68 -10.50 20.77
CA GLY A 52 9.10 -10.34 20.37
C GLY A 52 9.33 -9.41 19.18
N CYS A 53 8.28 -8.86 18.55
CA CYS A 53 8.37 -7.97 17.39
C CYS A 53 8.46 -6.49 17.76
N ASP A 54 8.27 -6.12 19.02
CA ASP A 54 8.56 -4.76 19.48
C ASP A 54 10.05 -4.62 19.77
N THR A 55 10.73 -3.74 19.03
CA THR A 55 12.16 -3.50 19.18
C THR A 55 12.42 -2.02 19.46
N VAL A 56 13.61 -1.69 19.97
CA VAL A 56 14.03 -0.30 20.20
C VAL A 56 13.92 0.58 18.95
N ASP A 57 14.06 -0.01 17.77
CA ASP A 57 13.98 0.68 16.48
C ASP A 57 12.56 0.70 15.87
N GLY A 58 11.58 0.15 16.59
CA GLY A 58 10.19 0.00 16.16
C GLY A 58 9.76 -1.45 15.91
N VAL A 59 8.58 -1.62 15.33
CA VAL A 59 7.97 -2.94 15.11
C VAL A 59 8.57 -3.63 13.88
N VAL A 60 8.99 -4.88 14.03
CA VAL A 60 9.52 -5.72 12.95
C VAL A 60 8.52 -6.81 12.54
N CYS A 61 8.71 -7.36 11.35
CA CYS A 61 7.91 -8.49 10.87
C CYS A 61 8.20 -9.76 11.69
N ALA A 62 7.14 -10.45 12.13
CA ALA A 62 7.24 -11.74 12.80
C ALA A 62 7.92 -12.83 11.96
N THR A 63 7.73 -12.80 10.64
CA THR A 63 8.26 -13.84 9.72
C THR A 63 9.74 -13.63 9.38
N CYS A 64 10.13 -12.41 9.01
CA CYS A 64 11.48 -12.15 8.49
C CYS A 64 12.29 -11.12 9.28
N ARG A 65 11.75 -10.61 10.41
CA ARG A 65 12.41 -9.66 11.33
C ARG A 65 12.87 -8.34 10.69
N ARG A 66 12.44 -8.05 9.46
CA ARG A 66 12.71 -6.76 8.81
C ARG A 66 11.73 -5.68 9.25
N LYS A 67 12.18 -4.42 9.17
CA LYS A 67 11.39 -3.24 9.50
C LYS A 67 10.15 -3.12 8.59
N ALA A 68 9.07 -2.59 9.17
CA ALA A 68 7.85 -2.29 8.46
C ALA A 68 8.02 -1.11 7.48
N LEU A 69 7.47 -1.24 6.28
CA LEU A 69 7.13 -0.13 5.39
C LEU A 69 5.77 0.44 5.78
N VAL A 70 5.65 1.75 5.63
CA VAL A 70 4.43 2.50 5.93
C VAL A 70 3.75 2.92 4.62
N GLY A 71 2.46 2.62 4.50
CA GLY A 71 1.61 3.06 3.40
C GLY A 71 0.46 3.94 3.91
N PRO A 72 0.27 5.17 3.41
CA PRO A 72 -0.93 5.94 3.72
C PRO A 72 -2.16 5.34 3.03
N VAL A 73 -3.29 5.29 3.75
CA VAL A 73 -4.59 4.87 3.23
C VAL A 73 -5.57 6.03 3.37
N ALA A 74 -6.03 6.55 2.22
CA ALA A 74 -6.83 7.77 2.17
C ALA A 74 -8.11 7.67 3.02
N GLY A 75 -8.28 8.62 3.95
CA GLY A 75 -9.44 8.71 4.84
C GLY A 75 -9.54 7.59 5.88
N ARG A 76 -8.47 6.80 6.11
CA ARG A 76 -8.46 5.70 7.09
C ARG A 76 -7.30 5.76 8.06
N GLY A 77 -6.09 6.02 7.57
CA GLY A 77 -4.89 6.05 8.42
C GLY A 77 -3.65 5.55 7.71
N ARG A 78 -2.84 4.74 8.41
CA ARG A 78 -1.60 4.16 7.91
C ARG A 78 -1.62 2.63 8.05
N ILE A 79 -1.27 1.93 6.97
CA ILE A 79 -1.03 0.49 7.01
C ILE A 79 0.48 0.24 7.11
N TYR A 80 0.87 -0.68 7.98
CA TYR A 80 2.23 -1.13 8.15
C TYR A 80 2.36 -2.54 7.59
N ARG A 81 3.29 -2.75 6.67
CA ARG A 81 3.55 -4.04 6.02
C ARG A 81 5.04 -4.32 5.98
N CYS A 82 5.45 -5.56 5.85
CA CYS A 82 6.85 -5.87 5.63
C CYS A 82 7.26 -5.56 4.20
N GLY A 83 8.32 -4.78 3.98
CA GLY A 83 8.80 -4.48 2.62
C GLY A 83 9.60 -5.58 1.94
N TRP A 84 9.64 -6.78 2.50
CA TRP A 84 10.40 -7.91 1.95
C TRP A 84 9.51 -9.10 1.67
N CYS A 85 8.76 -9.56 2.66
CA CYS A 85 7.79 -10.65 2.49
C CYS A 85 6.36 -10.15 2.24
N GLU A 86 6.17 -8.83 2.08
CA GLU A 86 4.87 -8.17 1.81
C GLU A 86 3.75 -8.50 2.81
N THR A 87 4.09 -9.10 3.95
CA THR A 87 3.12 -9.44 5.00
C THR A 87 2.56 -8.18 5.64
N GLU A 88 1.24 -8.08 5.68
CA GLU A 88 0.53 -7.01 6.38
C GLU A 88 0.70 -7.19 7.89
N LEU A 89 1.21 -6.17 8.57
CA LEU A 89 1.58 -6.24 9.98
C LEU A 89 0.47 -5.68 10.84
N TYR A 90 0.16 -4.39 10.70
CA TYR A 90 -0.87 -3.74 11.49
C TYR A 90 -1.35 -2.45 10.84
N ARG A 91 -2.52 -1.97 11.26
CA ARG A 91 -3.04 -0.64 10.94
C ARG A 91 -2.90 0.32 12.11
N VAL A 92 -2.81 1.60 11.77
CA VAL A 92 -2.97 2.74 12.68
C VAL A 92 -4.07 3.62 12.09
N ASP A 93 -5.17 3.75 12.82
CA ASP A 93 -6.31 4.58 12.44
C ASP A 93 -5.92 6.07 12.47
N CYS A 94 -6.54 6.89 11.61
CA CYS A 94 -6.45 8.35 11.76
C CYS A 94 -6.96 8.75 13.16
N ALA A 95 -6.25 9.66 13.80
CA ALA A 95 -6.72 10.34 14.99
C ALA A 95 -7.91 11.26 14.65
#